data_AF-A0A967MUW7-F1
#
_entry.id   AF-A0A967MUW7-F1
#
_cell.length_a   1.000
_cell.length_b   1.000
_cell.length_c   1.000
_cell.angle_alpha   90.00
_cell.angle_beta   90.00
_cell.angle_gamma   90.00
#
_symmetry.space_group_name_H-M   'P 1'
#
loop_
_entity.id
_entity.type
_entity.pdbx_description
1 polymer ?
#
loop_
_entity_poly.entity_id
_entity_poly.type
_entity_poly.pdbx_seq_one_letter_code
_entity_poly.pdbx_strand_id
1 'polypeptide(L)'
;VDFQRNVLRLGRTASQFGRTVPLVGHPLRVMRSYYRAHGRESHLVFPSSGGGRSPARLRQAWNTAIGHSGIADFGFKDLRHCAAAYLAENGGTLTDIAELLGHNTLHAVQRYAHLVVPRTAHAVTKVSTGIFEQLPRRA
;
A
#
# COMPACT_ATOMS: atom_id res chain seq x y z
N VAL A 1 11.81 3.54 -9.33
CA VAL A 1 11.83 2.48 -8.28
C VAL A 1 13.15 2.55 -7.56
N ASP A 2 13.15 2.69 -6.24
CA ASP A 2 14.37 2.75 -5.42
C ASP A 2 14.54 1.41 -4.70
N PHE A 3 15.34 0.51 -5.28
CA PHE A 3 15.59 -0.84 -4.74
C PHE A 3 16.61 -0.86 -3.60
N GLN A 4 17.34 0.22 -3.35
CA GLN A 4 18.23 0.32 -2.20
C GLN A 4 17.41 0.63 -0.95
N ARG A 5 16.46 1.56 -1.07
CA ARG A 5 15.55 1.92 0.04
C ARG A 5 14.29 1.07 0.08
N ASN A 6 14.08 0.14 -0.87
CA ASN A 6 12.88 -0.68 -1.00
C ASN A 6 11.59 0.17 -1.03
N VAL A 7 11.56 1.19 -1.88
CA VAL A 7 10.38 2.08 -2.02
C VAL A 7 10.02 2.38 -3.48
N LEU A 8 8.73 2.60 -3.71
CA LEU A 8 8.18 3.22 -4.91
C LEU A 8 7.94 4.72 -4.64
N ARG A 9 8.61 5.58 -5.39
CA ARG A 9 8.35 7.01 -5.38
C ARG A 9 7.35 7.33 -6.48
N LEU A 10 6.18 7.79 -6.09
CA LEU A 10 5.15 8.28 -6.98
C LEU A 10 5.29 9.81 -7.00
N GLY A 11 5.52 10.37 -8.19
CA GLY A 11 5.58 11.82 -8.41
C GLY A 11 4.21 12.47 -8.20
N ARG A 12 3.96 13.64 -8.80
CA ARG A 12 2.63 14.26 -8.77
C ARG A 12 1.58 13.28 -9.26
N THR A 13 0.68 12.87 -8.36
CA THR A 13 -0.51 12.09 -8.70
C THR A 13 -1.73 13.02 -8.77
N ALA A 14 -2.92 12.48 -9.06
CA ALA A 14 -4.15 13.26 -9.05
C ALA A 14 -4.42 13.94 -7.69
N SER A 15 -3.92 13.37 -6.58
CA SER A 15 -3.72 14.14 -5.34
C SER A 15 -2.35 14.84 -5.44
N GLN A 16 -2.35 16.16 -5.30
CA GLN A 16 -1.28 17.07 -5.73
C GLN A 16 0.10 16.90 -5.05
N PHE A 17 0.26 15.89 -4.19
CA PHE A 17 1.49 15.56 -3.47
C PHE A 17 2.09 14.24 -3.97
N GLY A 18 3.40 14.24 -4.19
CA GLY A 18 4.13 12.98 -4.39
C GLY A 18 4.09 12.15 -3.12
N ARG A 19 4.12 10.82 -3.25
CA ARG A 19 4.16 9.91 -2.11
C ARG A 19 5.17 8.81 -2.29
N THR A 20 5.64 8.28 -1.18
CA THR A 20 6.55 7.13 -1.16
C THR A 20 5.79 5.94 -0.59
N VAL A 21 5.74 4.85 -1.35
CA VAL A 21 5.07 3.61 -0.94
C VAL A 21 6.16 2.56 -0.63
N PRO A 22 6.17 1.97 0.57
CA PRO A 22 7.05 0.86 0.88
C PRO A 22 6.86 -0.30 -0.10
N LEU A 23 7.96 -0.78 -0.67
CA LEU A 23 7.98 -1.94 -1.56
C LEU A 23 8.63 -3.09 -0.80
N VAL A 24 7.82 -3.84 -0.06
CA VAL A 24 8.25 -4.95 0.80
C VAL A 24 7.60 -6.27 0.38
N GLY A 25 8.10 -7.39 0.89
CA GLY A 25 7.48 -8.69 0.71
C GLY A 25 7.36 -9.13 -0.76
N HIS A 26 6.17 -9.59 -1.14
CA HIS A 26 5.92 -10.17 -2.48
C HIS A 26 6.08 -9.15 -3.63
N PRO A 27 5.50 -7.93 -3.58
CA PRO A 27 5.71 -6.91 -4.61
C PRO A 27 7.19 -6.59 -4.89
N LEU A 28 8.04 -6.54 -3.86
CA LEU A 28 9.47 -6.31 -4.04
C LEU A 28 10.14 -7.42 -4.84
N ARG A 29 9.81 -8.68 -4.54
CA ARG A 29 10.36 -9.83 -5.27
C ARG A 29 9.94 -9.80 -6.73
N VAL A 30 8.65 -9.58 -7.00
CA VAL A 30 8.12 -9.48 -8.37
C VAL A 30 8.82 -8.36 -9.14
N MET A 31 8.97 -7.17 -8.53
CA MET A 31 9.65 -6.05 -9.17
C MET A 31 11.13 -6.35 -9.46
N ARG A 32 11.85 -7.01 -8.54
CA ARG A 32 13.25 -7.40 -8.78
C ARG A 32 13.36 -8.41 -9.91
N SER A 33 12.50 -9.43 -9.93
CA SER A 33 12.47 -10.42 -11.01
C SER A 33 12.15 -9.78 -12.36
N TYR A 34 11.18 -8.87 -12.39
CA TYR A 34 10.82 -8.11 -13.58
C TYR A 34 12.01 -7.31 -14.14
N TYR A 35 12.71 -6.53 -13.29
CA TYR A 35 13.86 -5.73 -13.71
C TYR A 35 15.08 -6.57 -14.12
N ARG A 36 15.24 -7.77 -13.56
CA ARG A 36 16.29 -8.71 -14.00
C ARG A 36 16.01 -9.24 -15.41
N ALA A 37 14.75 -9.54 -15.71
CA ALA A 37 14.35 -10.11 -17.00
C ALA A 37 14.28 -9.08 -18.13
N HIS A 38 13.95 -7.81 -17.83
CA HIS A 38 13.68 -6.78 -18.85
C HIS A 38 14.74 -5.67 -18.92
N GLY A 39 15.73 -5.65 -18.00
CA GLY A 39 16.74 -4.60 -17.94
C GLY A 39 16.16 -3.22 -17.59
N ARG A 40 16.90 -2.16 -17.95
CA ARG A 40 16.57 -0.74 -17.68
C ARG A 40 16.69 0.13 -18.93
N GLU A 41 16.33 -0.40 -20.08
CA GLU A 41 16.49 0.29 -21.36
C GLU A 41 15.48 1.44 -21.56
N SER A 42 14.42 1.50 -20.75
CA SER A 42 13.43 2.57 -20.77
C SER A 42 13.44 3.37 -19.46
N HIS A 43 13.09 4.66 -19.56
CA HIS A 43 12.79 5.53 -18.42
C HIS A 43 11.47 5.15 -17.73
N LEU A 44 10.62 4.35 -18.40
CA LEU A 44 9.36 3.86 -17.86
C LEU A 44 9.58 2.63 -16.98
N VAL A 45 8.81 2.54 -15.89
CA VAL A 45 8.85 1.37 -14.99
C VAL A 45 8.30 0.12 -15.69
N PHE A 46 7.26 0.29 -16.49
CA PHE A 46 6.62 -0.77 -17.28
C PHE A 46 6.43 -0.28 -18.72
N PRO A 47 7.43 -0.46 -19.60
CA PRO A 47 7.33 -0.12 -21.01
C PRO A 47 6.35 -1.05 -21.76
N SER A 48 5.76 -0.54 -22.84
CA SER A 48 5.04 -1.36 -23.82
C SER A 48 6.02 -2.17 -24.68
N SER A 49 5.54 -3.28 -25.24
CA SER A 49 6.33 -4.19 -26.10
C SER A 49 6.80 -3.56 -27.42
N GLY A 50 6.24 -2.42 -27.84
CA GLY A 50 6.59 -1.71 -29.08
C GLY A 50 7.81 -0.80 -28.96
N GLY A 51 8.93 -1.30 -28.43
CA GLY A 51 10.19 -0.55 -28.29
C GLY A 51 10.26 0.40 -27.09
N GLY A 52 9.39 0.21 -26.10
CA GLY A 52 9.49 0.85 -24.78
C GLY A 52 9.37 2.37 -24.72
N ARG A 53 8.81 2.98 -25.77
CA ARG A 53 8.57 4.43 -25.87
C ARG A 53 7.24 4.87 -25.25
N SER A 54 6.35 3.94 -24.92
CA SER A 54 5.04 4.21 -24.33
C SER A 54 4.76 3.31 -23.13
N PRO A 55 3.89 3.74 -22.18
CA PRO A 55 3.52 2.91 -21.04
C PRO A 55 2.81 1.62 -21.43
N ALA A 56 2.99 0.56 -20.63
CA ALA A 56 2.25 -0.68 -20.79
C ALA A 56 0.73 -0.46 -20.70
N ARG A 57 -0.03 -1.15 -21.58
CA ARG A 57 -1.49 -1.12 -21.55
C ARG A 57 -2.02 -2.10 -20.50
N LEU A 58 -2.27 -1.59 -19.30
CA LEU A 58 -2.70 -2.41 -18.16
C LEU A 58 -4.08 -3.05 -18.32
N ARG A 59 -4.99 -2.43 -19.10
CA ARG A 59 -6.39 -2.91 -19.24
C ARG A 59 -6.46 -4.34 -19.78
N GLN A 60 -5.65 -4.67 -20.78
CA GLN A 60 -5.67 -6.01 -21.37
C GLN A 60 -5.15 -7.05 -20.36
N ALA A 61 -4.00 -6.77 -19.73
CA ALA A 61 -3.44 -7.64 -18.70
C ALA A 61 -4.41 -7.83 -17.51
N TRP A 62 -5.11 -6.76 -17.11
CA TRP A 62 -6.15 -6.82 -16.09
C TRP A 62 -7.31 -7.73 -16.49
N ASN A 63 -7.87 -7.55 -17.69
CA ASN A 63 -8.99 -8.35 -18.17
C ASN A 63 -8.63 -9.84 -18.28
N THR A 64 -7.39 -10.15 -18.69
CA THR A 64 -6.89 -11.52 -18.68
C THR A 64 -6.77 -12.07 -17.25
N ALA A 65 -6.19 -11.29 -16.33
CA ALA A 65 -6.03 -11.72 -14.94
C ALA A 65 -7.37 -11.98 -14.25
N ILE A 66 -8.36 -11.10 -14.44
CA ILE A 66 -9.69 -11.27 -13.84
C ILE A 66 -10.47 -12.42 -14.49
N GLY A 67 -10.32 -12.61 -15.80
CA GLY A 67 -10.90 -13.75 -16.51
C GLY A 67 -10.38 -15.09 -16.00
N HIS A 68 -9.07 -15.18 -15.72
CA HIS A 68 -8.45 -16.38 -15.16
C HIS A 68 -8.78 -16.61 -13.68
N SER A 69 -9.07 -15.56 -12.91
CA SER A 69 -9.36 -15.71 -11.48
C SER A 69 -10.80 -16.17 -11.20
N GLY A 70 -11.70 -16.08 -12.18
CA GLY A 70 -13.12 -16.44 -12.02
C GLY A 70 -13.90 -15.51 -11.09
N ILE A 71 -13.41 -14.30 -10.84
CA ILE A 71 -14.05 -13.33 -9.93
C ILE A 71 -15.00 -12.45 -10.75
N ALA A 72 -16.26 -12.36 -10.32
CA ALA A 72 -17.27 -11.49 -10.92
C ALA A 72 -17.31 -10.12 -10.22
N ASP A 73 -17.74 -9.08 -10.97
CA ASP A 73 -17.95 -7.71 -10.48
C ASP A 73 -16.76 -7.10 -9.70
N PHE A 74 -15.54 -7.32 -10.19
CA PHE A 74 -14.33 -6.83 -9.56
C PHE A 74 -13.49 -6.00 -10.54
N GLY A 75 -13.31 -4.73 -10.20
CA GLY A 75 -12.59 -3.74 -10.97
C GLY A 75 -11.22 -3.40 -10.39
N PHE A 76 -10.42 -2.68 -11.17
CA PHE A 76 -9.05 -2.33 -10.79
C PHE A 76 -8.98 -1.47 -9.51
N LYS A 77 -10.02 -0.65 -9.25
CA LYS A 77 -10.14 0.17 -8.03
C LYS A 77 -10.32 -0.69 -6.77
N ASP A 78 -10.88 -1.89 -6.92
CA ASP A 78 -11.21 -2.76 -5.79
C ASP A 78 -9.95 -3.37 -5.18
N LEU A 79 -8.85 -3.50 -5.94
CA LEU A 79 -7.52 -3.78 -5.39
C LEU A 79 -7.11 -2.78 -4.29
N ARG A 80 -7.44 -1.50 -4.48
CA ARG A 80 -7.16 -0.44 -3.51
C ARG A 80 -8.06 -0.56 -2.28
N HIS A 81 -9.31 -0.98 -2.47
CA HIS A 81 -10.23 -1.27 -1.38
C HIS A 81 -9.74 -2.48 -0.55
N CYS A 82 -9.33 -3.56 -1.20
CA CYS A 82 -8.75 -4.73 -0.54
C CYS A 82 -7.49 -4.36 0.25
N ALA A 83 -6.58 -3.57 -0.33
CA ALA A 83 -5.37 -3.14 0.37
C ALA A 83 -5.67 -2.36 1.66
N ALA A 84 -6.68 -1.48 1.63
CA ALA A 84 -7.10 -0.75 2.82
C ALA A 84 -7.79 -1.65 3.86
N ALA A 85 -8.67 -2.55 3.41
CA ALA A 85 -9.34 -3.51 4.29
C ALA A 85 -8.33 -4.41 5.01
N TYR A 86 -7.43 -5.04 4.27
CA TYR A 86 -6.38 -5.88 4.86
C TYR A 86 -5.45 -5.09 5.78
N LEU A 87 -5.11 -3.85 5.43
CA LEU A 87 -4.30 -3.02 6.31
C LEU A 87 -5.05 -2.72 7.62
N ALA A 88 -6.35 -2.38 7.57
CA ALA A 88 -7.17 -2.12 8.75
C ALA A 88 -7.28 -3.37 9.66
N GLU A 89 -7.59 -4.53 9.07
CA GLU A 89 -7.73 -5.81 9.78
C GLU A 89 -6.40 -6.24 10.44
N ASN A 90 -5.27 -5.97 9.79
CA ASN A 90 -3.94 -6.24 10.33
C ASN A 90 -3.42 -5.12 11.24
N GLY A 91 -4.29 -4.17 11.61
CA GLY A 91 -3.99 -3.20 12.65
C GLY A 91 -3.45 -1.86 12.20
N GLY A 92 -3.44 -1.58 10.90
CA GLY A 92 -3.20 -0.24 10.40
C GLY A 92 -4.28 0.73 10.86
N THR A 93 -3.86 1.96 11.11
CA THR A 93 -4.75 3.08 11.45
C THR A 93 -5.35 3.69 10.18
N LEU A 94 -6.38 4.53 10.35
CA LEU A 94 -6.91 5.32 9.23
C LEU A 94 -5.84 6.23 8.61
N THR A 95 -4.88 6.70 9.41
CA THR A 95 -3.74 7.48 8.93
C THR A 95 -2.82 6.65 8.04
N ASP A 96 -2.46 5.42 8.47
CA ASP A 96 -1.63 4.51 7.68
C ASP A 96 -2.29 4.18 6.33
N ILE A 97 -3.61 3.96 6.35
CA ILE A 97 -4.41 3.73 5.15
C ILE A 97 -4.41 4.98 4.26
N ALA A 98 -4.65 6.17 4.81
CA ALA A 98 -4.64 7.41 4.05
C ALA A 98 -3.28 7.67 3.39
N GLU A 99 -2.18 7.42 4.10
CA GLU A 99 -0.81 7.59 3.59
C GLU A 99 -0.50 6.59 2.47
N LEU A 100 -0.75 5.29 2.70
CA LEU A 100 -0.53 4.24 1.71
C LEU A 100 -1.28 4.53 0.41
N LEU A 101 -2.53 4.95 0.57
CA LEU A 101 -3.41 5.24 -0.54
C LEU A 101 -3.09 6.62 -1.17
N GLY A 102 -2.56 7.58 -0.43
CA GLY A 102 -2.36 8.95 -0.89
C GLY A 102 -3.63 9.78 -0.89
N HIS A 103 -4.49 9.56 0.10
CA HIS A 103 -5.66 10.40 0.36
C HIS A 103 -5.26 11.60 1.21
N ASN A 104 -5.63 12.81 0.79
CA ASN A 104 -5.30 14.04 1.52
C ASN A 104 -6.19 14.27 2.75
N THR A 105 -7.32 13.55 2.86
CA THR A 105 -8.27 13.72 3.96
C THR A 105 -8.65 12.37 4.53
N LEU A 106 -8.82 12.32 5.86
CA LEU A 106 -9.30 11.13 6.55
C LEU A 106 -10.75 10.78 6.19
N HIS A 107 -11.54 11.76 5.73
CA HIS A 107 -12.90 11.52 5.24
C HIS A 107 -12.93 10.47 4.10
N ALA A 108 -11.93 10.47 3.21
CA ALA A 108 -11.86 9.51 2.12
C ALA A 108 -11.62 8.04 2.59
N VAL A 109 -11.08 7.86 3.79
CA VAL A 109 -10.77 6.54 4.36
C VAL A 109 -11.69 6.16 5.53
N GLN A 110 -12.59 7.05 5.96
CA GLN A 110 -13.56 6.75 7.03
C GLN A 110 -14.40 5.50 6.74
N ARG A 111 -14.62 5.17 5.46
CA ARG A 111 -15.31 3.95 5.07
C ARG A 111 -14.67 2.67 5.58
N TYR A 112 -13.40 2.68 5.99
CA TYR A 112 -12.70 1.52 6.57
C TYR A 112 -12.66 1.56 8.10
N ALA A 113 -13.20 2.58 8.76
CA ALA A 113 -13.11 2.74 10.21
C ALA A 113 -13.71 1.55 10.98
N HIS A 114 -14.75 0.92 10.43
CA HIS A 114 -15.39 -0.25 11.01
C HIS A 114 -14.51 -1.51 10.98
N LEU A 115 -13.49 -1.57 10.12
CA LEU A 115 -12.54 -2.69 10.03
C LEU A 115 -11.33 -2.49 10.95
N VAL A 116 -11.11 -1.26 11.43
CA VAL A 116 -9.99 -0.98 12.33
C VAL A 116 -10.30 -1.59 13.68
N VAL A 117 -9.46 -2.55 14.09
CA VAL A 117 -9.60 -3.23 15.38
C VAL A 117 -9.48 -2.20 16.51
N PRO A 118 -10.50 -2.08 17.40
CA PRO A 118 -10.42 -1.19 18.54
C PRO A 118 -9.27 -1.63 19.48
N ARG A 119 -8.25 -0.79 19.61
CA ARG A 119 -7.10 -1.05 20.51
C ARG A 119 -7.09 -0.17 21.74
N THR A 120 -8.18 0.54 22.01
CA THR A 120 -8.25 1.52 23.10
C THR A 120 -7.87 0.91 24.44
N ALA A 121 -8.38 -0.29 24.76
CA ALA A 121 -8.02 -0.99 25.99
C ALA A 121 -6.51 -1.29 26.05
N HIS A 122 -5.92 -1.89 25.00
CA HIS A 122 -4.48 -2.19 24.98
C HIS A 122 -3.60 -0.95 25.06
N ALA A 123 -3.99 0.13 24.37
CA ALA A 123 -3.28 1.41 24.40
C ALA A 123 -3.35 2.04 25.80
N VAL A 124 -4.54 2.06 26.41
CA VAL A 124 -4.74 2.56 27.78
C VAL A 124 -3.97 1.70 28.80
N THR A 125 -3.99 0.37 28.68
CA THR A 125 -3.21 -0.52 29.55
C THR A 125 -1.71 -0.24 29.43
N LYS A 126 -1.16 -0.08 28.21
CA LYS A 126 0.26 0.28 28.03
C LYS A 126 0.63 1.59 28.71
N VAL A 127 -0.22 2.61 28.59
CA VAL A 127 -0.01 3.90 29.26
C VAL A 127 -0.08 3.75 30.77
N SER A 128 -1.11 3.07 31.27
CA SER A 128 -1.30 2.83 32.71
C SER A 128 -0.11 2.08 33.33
N THR A 129 0.29 0.96 32.75
CA THR A 129 1.43 0.17 33.24
C THR A 129 2.74 0.96 33.12
N GLY A 130 2.97 1.69 32.02
CA GLY A 130 4.17 2.51 31.86
C GLY A 130 4.30 3.64 32.88
N ILE A 131 3.18 4.28 33.25
CA ILE A 131 3.18 5.38 34.22
C ILE A 131 3.24 4.87 35.66
N PHE A 132 2.46 3.84 35.99
CA PHE A 132 2.21 3.46 37.38
C PHE A 132 3.01 2.24 37.87
N GLU A 133 3.45 1.34 36.98
CA GLU A 133 4.18 0.13 37.40
C GLU A 133 5.71 0.27 37.26
N GLN A 134 6.20 1.30 36.55
CA GLN A 134 7.64 1.61 36.46
C GLN A 134 8.14 2.56 37.56
N LEU A 135 7.25 3.07 38.43
CA LEU A 135 7.66 3.89 39.55
C LEU A 135 8.31 3.00 40.62
N PRO A 136 9.53 3.34 41.11
CA PRO A 136 10.14 2.58 42.19
C PRO A 136 9.18 2.60 43.39
N ARG A 137 8.84 1.42 43.90
CA ARG A 137 8.09 1.28 45.15
C ARG A 137 8.93 1.95 46.23
N ARG A 138 8.57 3.17 46.63
CA ARG A 138 9.17 3.82 47.79
C ARG A 138 8.81 2.96 49.00
N ALA A 139 9.84 2.36 49.59
CA ALA A 139 9.78 1.66 50.87
C ALA A 139 9.49 2.65 52.00
#